data_AF-A0A6B3FXB8-F1
#
_entry.id   AF-A0A6B3FXB8-F1
#
_cell.length_a   1.000
_cell.length_b   1.000
_cell.length_c   1.000
_cell.angle_alpha   90.00
_cell.angle_beta   90.00
_cell.angle_gamma   90.00
#
_symmetry.space_group_name_H-M   'P 1'
#
loop_
_entity.id
_entity.type
_entity.pdbx_description
1 polymer ?
#
loop_
_entity_poly.entity_id
_entity_poly.type
_entity_poly.pdbx_seq_one_letter_code
_entity_poly.pdbx_strand_id
1 'polypeptide(L)'
;MSPRPDDDARSELRDLVAKASKRRDDAHQRAETEFWQEIDRLQRRYHGAQQDVADTLEIQRNQVRRQTQRYRPDQTADAADS
;
A
#
# COMPACT_ATOMS: atom_id res chain seq x y z
N MET A 1 -13.38 37.95 16.31
CA MET A 1 -13.59 36.89 15.31
C MET A 1 -12.87 37.29 14.04
N SER A 2 -12.03 36.42 13.48
CA SER A 2 -11.42 36.69 12.17
C SER A 2 -12.48 36.60 11.07
N PRO A 3 -12.51 37.53 10.11
CA PRO A 3 -13.46 37.48 9.01
C PRO A 3 -13.28 36.19 8.21
N ARG A 4 -14.38 35.70 7.64
CA ARG A 4 -14.37 34.50 6.80
C ARG A 4 -13.47 34.75 5.58
N PRO A 5 -12.59 33.82 5.20
CA PRO A 5 -11.71 33.99 4.04
C PRO A 5 -12.51 34.21 2.76
N ASP A 6 -11.93 34.96 1.83
CA ASP A 6 -12.46 35.10 0.47
C ASP A 6 -12.45 33.74 -0.27
N ASP A 7 -13.04 33.74 -1.46
CA ASP A 7 -13.17 32.51 -2.25
C ASP A 7 -11.81 31.98 -2.73
N ASP A 8 -10.82 32.85 -2.93
CA ASP A 8 -9.46 32.50 -3.36
C ASP A 8 -8.70 31.75 -2.27
N ALA A 9 -8.69 32.27 -1.04
CA ALA A 9 -8.08 31.61 0.11
C ALA A 9 -8.75 30.26 0.43
N ARG A 10 -10.05 30.12 0.14
CA ARG A 10 -10.77 28.83 0.26
C ARG A 10 -10.38 27.85 -0.84
N SER A 11 -10.14 28.32 -2.06
CA SER A 11 -9.66 27.49 -3.16
C SER A 11 -8.24 26.98 -2.89
N GLU A 12 -7.34 27.88 -2.49
CA GLU A 12 -5.96 27.54 -2.18
C GLU A 12 -5.87 26.48 -1.06
N LEU A 13 -6.67 26.64 0.00
CA LEU A 13 -6.73 25.64 1.07
C LEU A 13 -7.16 24.26 0.54
N ARG A 14 -8.15 24.20 -0.35
CA ARG A 14 -8.61 22.93 -0.93
C ARG A 14 -7.52 22.27 -1.76
N ASP A 15 -6.78 23.05 -2.55
CA ASP A 15 -5.68 22.54 -3.37
C ASP A 15 -4.53 22.01 -2.52
N LEU A 16 -4.18 22.73 -1.44
CA LEU A 16 -3.18 22.29 -0.48
C LEU A 16 -3.59 20.99 0.22
N VAL A 17 -4.85 20.88 0.65
CA VAL A 17 -5.41 19.66 1.26
C VAL A 17 -5.41 18.50 0.25
N ALA A 18 -5.82 18.74 -1.00
CA ALA A 18 -5.80 17.72 -2.04
C ALA A 18 -4.39 17.20 -2.30
N LYS A 19 -3.39 18.10 -2.36
CA LYS A 19 -1.97 17.74 -2.50
C LYS A 19 -1.47 16.93 -1.31
N ALA A 20 -1.81 17.34 -0.08
CA ALA A 20 -1.43 16.62 1.13
C ALA A 20 -2.07 15.23 1.20
N SER A 21 -3.36 15.11 0.85
CA SER A 21 -4.07 13.82 0.78
C SER A 21 -3.42 12.91 -0.24
N LYS A 22 -3.18 13.40 -1.46
CA LYS A 22 -2.51 12.61 -2.50
C LYS A 22 -1.17 12.08 -2.03
N ARG A 23 -0.34 12.92 -1.40
CA ARG A 23 0.96 12.49 -0.86
C ARG A 23 0.82 11.40 0.20
N ARG A 24 -0.17 11.51 1.09
CA ARG A 24 -0.46 10.48 2.10
C ARG A 24 -0.86 9.17 1.43
N ASP A 25 -1.77 9.24 0.45
CA ASP A 25 -2.30 8.06 -0.22
C ASP A 25 -1.22 7.35 -1.04
N ASP A 26 -0.36 8.10 -1.74
CA ASP A 26 0.82 7.58 -2.44
C ASP A 26 1.82 6.91 -1.48
N ALA A 27 2.06 7.53 -0.32
CA ALA A 27 2.95 6.98 0.69
C ALA A 27 2.39 5.69 1.30
N HIS A 28 1.10 5.67 1.60
CA HIS A 28 0.41 4.48 2.08
C HIS A 28 0.47 3.34 1.06
N GLN A 29 0.23 3.64 -0.22
CA GLN A 29 0.30 2.64 -1.28
C GLN A 29 1.70 2.04 -1.42
N ARG A 30 2.76 2.86 -1.33
CA ARG A 30 4.15 2.37 -1.35
C ARG A 30 4.43 1.47 -0.15
N ALA A 31 4.07 1.91 1.06
CA ALA A 31 4.28 1.15 2.28
C ALA A 31 3.56 -0.21 2.24
N GLU A 32 2.30 -0.23 1.79
CA GLU A 32 1.55 -1.49 1.60
C GLU A 32 2.21 -2.41 0.57
N THR A 33 2.69 -1.86 -0.54
CA THR A 33 3.35 -2.64 -1.59
C THR A 33 4.64 -3.28 -1.07
N GLU A 34 5.51 -2.49 -0.44
CA GLU A 34 6.76 -2.97 0.14
C GLU A 34 6.51 -4.03 1.22
N PHE A 35 5.53 -3.79 2.09
CA PHE A 35 5.14 -4.73 3.13
C PHE A 35 4.72 -6.09 2.54
N TRP A 36 3.75 -6.12 1.63
CA TRP A 36 3.26 -7.40 1.08
C TRP A 36 4.27 -8.11 0.21
N GLN A 37 5.18 -7.38 -0.45
CA GLN A 37 6.29 -7.99 -1.18
C GLN A 37 7.30 -8.67 -0.24
N GLU A 38 7.60 -8.07 0.91
CA GLU A 38 8.47 -8.70 1.89
C GLU A 38 7.78 -9.93 2.53
N ILE A 39 6.49 -9.82 2.86
CA ILE A 39 5.70 -10.97 3.34
C ILE A 39 5.70 -12.11 2.32
N ASP A 40 5.63 -11.82 1.01
CA ASP A 40 5.69 -12.84 -0.05
C ASP A 40 7.02 -13.64 -0.03
N ARG A 41 8.13 -12.99 0.35
CA ARG A 41 9.43 -13.65 0.55
C ARG A 41 9.45 -14.45 1.84
N LEU A 42 8.96 -13.86 2.94
CA LEU A 42 8.98 -14.47 4.28
C LEU A 42 8.12 -15.74 4.37
N GLN A 43 6.93 -15.75 3.75
CA GLN A 43 6.01 -16.89 3.80
C GLN A 43 6.55 -18.16 3.12
N ARG A 44 7.69 -18.08 2.42
CA ARG A 44 8.34 -19.22 1.73
C ARG A 44 9.53 -19.80 2.48
N ARG A 45 9.92 -19.23 3.63
CA ARG A 45 11.13 -19.64 4.35
C ARG A 45 11.06 -21.06 4.90
N TYR A 46 9.88 -21.53 5.27
CA TYR A 46 9.67 -22.90 5.77
C TYR A 46 8.21 -23.33 5.58
N HIS A 47 7.97 -24.64 5.64
CA HIS A 47 6.62 -25.20 5.59
C HIS A 47 5.83 -24.75 6.82
N GLY A 48 4.73 -24.02 6.60
CA GLY A 48 3.89 -23.48 7.67
C GLY A 48 3.99 -21.96 7.83
N ALA A 49 5.05 -21.31 7.32
CA ALA A 49 5.31 -19.88 7.52
C ALA A 49 4.16 -18.95 7.12
N GLN A 50 3.34 -19.32 6.13
CA GLN A 50 2.14 -18.56 5.76
C GLN A 50 1.11 -18.49 6.90
N GLN A 51 0.96 -19.56 7.68
CA GLN A 51 0.09 -19.60 8.86
C GLN A 51 0.68 -18.73 9.98
N ASP A 52 1.99 -18.85 10.25
CA ASP A 52 2.64 -18.04 11.29
C ASP A 52 2.59 -16.53 10.99
N VAL A 53 2.73 -16.16 9.71
CA VAL A 53 2.49 -14.79 9.25
C VAL A 53 1.05 -14.36 9.52
N ALA A 54 0.08 -15.22 9.22
CA ALA A 54 -1.33 -14.91 9.42
C ALA A 54 -1.64 -14.69 10.90
N ASP A 55 -1.10 -15.55 11.77
CA ASP A 55 -1.26 -15.47 13.21
C ASP A 55 -0.58 -14.22 13.79
N THR A 56 0.63 -13.88 13.30
CA THR A 56 1.37 -12.67 13.70
C THR A 56 0.64 -11.38 13.31
N LEU A 57 -0.02 -11.38 12.15
CA LEU A 57 -0.77 -10.24 11.63
C LEU A 57 -2.23 -10.22 12.11
N GLU A 58 -2.67 -11.21 12.89
CA GLU A 58 -4.06 -11.39 13.33
C GLU A 58 -5.08 -11.39 12.17
N ILE A 59 -4.70 -12.01 11.04
CA ILE A 59 -5.54 -12.14 9.85
C ILE A 59 -5.67 -13.60 9.42
N GLN A 60 -6.56 -13.86 8.46
CA GLN A 60 -6.71 -15.21 7.92
C GLN A 60 -5.55 -15.58 6.98
N ARG A 61 -5.12 -16.85 7.02
CA ARG A 61 -4.13 -17.41 6.08
C ARG A 61 -4.48 -17.14 4.60
N ASN A 62 -5.75 -17.23 4.24
CA ASN A 62 -6.23 -16.94 2.88
C ASN A 62 -6.13 -15.45 2.52
N GLN A 63 -6.17 -14.55 3.50
CA GLN A 63 -5.93 -13.12 3.29
C GLN A 63 -4.46 -12.86 2.96
N VAL A 64 -3.51 -13.48 3.68
CA VAL A 64 -2.07 -13.41 3.37
C VAL A 64 -1.82 -13.81 1.90
N ARG A 65 -2.37 -14.95 1.47
CA ARG A 65 -2.23 -15.42 0.08
C ARG A 65 -2.78 -14.41 -0.93
N ARG A 66 -3.98 -13.88 -0.71
CA ARG A 66 -4.61 -12.91 -1.63
C ARG A 66 -3.81 -11.61 -1.73
N GLN A 67 -3.33 -11.08 -0.60
CA GLN A 67 -2.58 -9.83 -0.60
C GLN A 67 -1.20 -10.00 -1.26
N THR A 68 -0.44 -11.03 -0.88
CA THR A 68 0.86 -11.32 -1.50
C THR A 68 0.76 -11.54 -3.02
N GLN A 69 -0.33 -12.14 -3.51
CA GLN A 69 -0.60 -12.22 -4.96
C GLN A 69 -0.92 -10.86 -5.60
N ARG A 70 -1.72 -10.03 -4.92
CA ARG A 70 -2.11 -8.69 -5.41
C ARG A 70 -0.92 -7.75 -5.58
N TYR A 71 0.06 -7.83 -4.69
CA TYR A 71 1.23 -6.93 -4.65
C TYR A 71 2.49 -7.54 -5.27
N ARG A 72 2.37 -8.74 -5.85
CA ARG A 72 3.49 -9.36 -6.56
C ARG A 72 3.87 -8.47 -7.75
N PRO A 73 5.16 -8.16 -7.97
CA PRO A 73 5.56 -7.49 -9.20
C PRO A 73 5.10 -8.35 -10.38
N ASP A 74 4.47 -7.73 -11.39
CA ASP A 74 4.07 -8.41 -12.61
C ASP A 74 5.30 -9.12 -13.18
N GLN A 75 5.32 -10.45 -13.12
CA GLN A 75 6.39 -11.29 -13.69
C GLN A 75 6.37 -11.28 -15.23
N THR A 76 5.55 -10.42 -15.84
CA THR A 76 5.28 -10.37 -17.27
C THR A 76 6.15 -9.35 -18.03
N ALA A 77 7.01 -8.59 -17.36
CA ALA A 77 7.89 -7.62 -18.03
C ALA A 77 9.26 -8.19 -18.47
N ASP A 78 9.62 -9.41 -18.09
CA ASP A 78 10.92 -10.04 -18.41
C ASP A 78 10.91 -10.98 -19.63
N ALA A 79 9.79 -11.07 -20.36
CA ALA A 79 9.68 -11.95 -21.55
C ALA A 79 9.63 -11.21 -22.90
N ALA A 80 9.90 -9.91 -22.92
CA ALA A 80 9.86 -9.08 -24.13
C ALA A 80 11.24 -8.63 -24.64
N ASP A 81 12.33 -9.09 -24.02
CA ASP A 81 13.70 -8.83 -24.50
C ASP A 81 14.58 -10.07 -24.32
N SER A 82 14.39 -11.06 -25.19
CA SER A 82 15.34 -12.15 -25.49
C SER A 82 15.02 -12.78 -26.84
#